data_AF-A0A7Y5XUU7-F1
#
_entry.id   AF-A0A7Y5XUU7-F1
#
_cell.length_a   1.000
_cell.length_b   1.000
_cell.length_c   1.000
_cell.angle_alpha   90.00
_cell.angle_beta   90.00
_cell.angle_gamma   90.00
#
_symmetry.space_group_name_H-M   'P 1'
#
loop_
_entity.id
_entity.type
_entity.pdbx_description
1 polymer ?
#
loop_
_entity_poly.entity_id
_entity_poly.type
_entity_poly.pdbx_seq_one_letter_code
_entity_poly.pdbx_strand_id
1 'polypeptide(L)' 'MRQLPVADPGTPDTRSPARFLLWVGRQQLGTLLLGMTFGVSWMLAQALLPWERGRTVDE' A
#
# COMPACT_ATOMS: atom_id res chain seq x y z
N MET A 1 25.96 25.37 -2.83
CA MET A 1 25.39 24.03 -2.50
C MET A 1 23.87 24.14 -2.63
N ARG A 2 23.23 23.33 -3.47
CA ARG A 2 21.77 23.38 -3.72
C ARG A 2 21.08 22.63 -2.57
N GLN A 3 20.20 23.28 -1.81
CA GLN A 3 19.39 22.57 -0.83
C GLN A 3 18.43 21.64 -1.59
N LEU A 4 18.55 20.35 -1.32
CA LEU A 4 17.60 19.36 -1.81
C LEU A 4 16.30 19.56 -1.03
N PRO A 5 15.14 19.64 -1.71
CA PRO A 5 13.85 19.85 -1.05
C PRO A 5 13.39 18.62 -0.24
N VAL A 6 14.10 17.50 -0.34
CA VAL A 6 13.79 16.27 0.40
C VAL A 6 14.61 16.22 1.69
N ALA A 7 13.93 15.99 2.81
CA ALA A 7 14.58 15.74 4.09
C ALA A 7 15.48 14.49 3.99
N ASP A 8 16.60 14.49 4.71
CA ASP A 8 17.53 13.36 4.72
C ASP A 8 16.79 12.06 5.11
N PRO A 9 16.73 11.05 4.23
CA PRO A 9 16.05 9.78 4.50
C PRO A 9 16.76 8.93 5.57
N GLY A 10 17.96 9.32 6.03
CA GLY A 10 18.78 8.56 6.97
C GLY A 10 19.62 7.48 6.28
N THR A 11 20.30 6.65 7.08
CA THR A 11 21.25 5.65 6.57
C THR A 11 20.63 4.26 6.41
N PRO A 12 20.64 3.66 5.20
CA PRO A 12 20.16 2.30 4.99
C PRO A 12 21.15 1.24 5.52
N ASP A 13 20.63 0.10 5.99
CA ASP A 13 21.45 -1.08 6.29
C ASP A 13 21.70 -1.91 5.02
N THR A 14 22.92 -1.85 4.49
CA THR A 14 23.34 -2.53 3.24
C THR A 14 23.91 -3.94 3.46
N ARG A 15 23.99 -4.41 4.71
CA ARG A 15 24.57 -5.72 5.05
C ARG A 15 23.69 -6.90 4.63
N SER A 16 22.43 -6.64 4.30
CA SER A 16 21.48 -7.66 3.84
C SER A 16 20.47 -7.04 2.86
N PRO A 17 20.21 -7.68 1.70
CA PRO A 17 19.19 -7.22 0.75
C PRO A 17 17.81 -7.06 1.39
N ALA A 18 17.43 -7.97 2.30
CA ALA A 18 16.14 -7.92 2.98
C ALA A 18 16.02 -6.68 3.89
N ARG A 19 17.08 -6.33 4.63
CA ARG A 19 17.09 -5.14 5.52
C ARG A 19 17.04 -3.85 4.72
N PHE A 20 17.74 -3.83 3.57
CA PHE A 20 17.68 -2.71 2.64
C PHE A 20 16.26 -2.52 2.07
N LEU A 21 15.62 -3.59 1.57
CA LEU A 21 14.27 -3.53 1.04
C LEU A 21 13.24 -3.12 2.09
N LEU A 22 13.39 -3.58 3.33
CA LEU A 22 12.54 -3.13 4.44
C LEU A 22 12.72 -1.65 4.74
N TRP A 23 13.95 -1.13 4.71
CA TRP A 23 14.21 0.30 4.88
C TRP A 23 13.54 1.12 3.78
N VAL A 24 13.72 0.73 2.52
CA VAL A 24 13.08 1.38 1.36
C VAL A 24 11.54 1.32 1.47
N GLY A 25 11.00 0.16 1.82
CA GLY A 25 9.55 -0.03 2.05
C GLY A 25 9.00 0.90 3.14
N ARG A 26 9.77 1.10 4.22
CA ARG A 26 9.38 2.00 5.33
C ARG A 26 9.30 3.47 4.90
N GLN A 27 10.15 3.91 3.98
CA GLN A 27 10.11 5.28 3.45
C GLN A 27 8.82 5.59 2.66
N GLN A 28 8.14 4.58 2.12
CA GLN A 28 6.98 4.73 1.23
C GLN A 28 5.68 4.16 1.84
N LEU A 29 5.62 3.97 3.16
CA LEU A 29 4.46 3.40 3.84
C LEU A 29 3.16 4.14 3.56
N GLY A 30 3.20 5.48 3.45
CA GLY A 30 2.00 6.27 3.12
C GLY A 30 1.38 5.86 1.77
N THR A 31 2.20 5.79 0.73
CA THR A 31 1.76 5.36 -0.61
C THR A 31 1.33 3.90 -0.62
N LEU A 32 2.06 3.02 0.08
CA LEU A 32 1.71 1.61 0.21
C LEU A 32 0.34 1.42 0.87
N LEU A 33 0.09 2.11 1.99
CA LEU A 33 -1.18 2.05 2.71
C LEU A 33 -2.34 2.59 1.86
N LEU A 34 -2.11 3.69 1.14
CA LEU A 34 -3.11 4.24 0.22
C LEU A 34 -3.45 3.24 -0.90
N GLY A 35 -2.44 2.64 -1.52
CA GLY A 35 -2.64 1.62 -2.55
C GLY A 35 -3.37 0.38 -2.03
N MET A 36 -3.00 -0.10 -0.83
CA MET A 36 -3.65 -1.25 -0.20
C MET A 36 -5.12 -0.97 0.13
N THR A 37 -5.42 0.16 0.78
CA THR A 37 -6.79 0.53 1.16
C THR A 37 -7.67 0.75 -0.07
N PHE A 38 -7.13 1.41 -1.10
CA PHE A 38 -7.81 1.56 -2.37
C PHE A 38 -8.11 0.19 -3.02
N GLY A 39 -7.10 -0.68 -3.12
CA GLY A 39 -7.26 -2.02 -3.71
C GLY A 39 -8.29 -2.88 -2.98
N VAL A 40 -8.29 -2.86 -1.64
CA VAL A 40 -9.28 -3.56 -0.82
C VAL A 40 -10.68 -3.00 -1.06
N SER A 41 -10.85 -1.67 -1.04
CA SER A 41 -12.14 -1.02 -1.27
C SER A 41 -12.69 -1.34 -2.67
N TRP A 42 -11.81 -1.35 -3.66
CA TRP A 42 -12.15 -1.74 -5.03
C TRP A 42 -12.61 -3.20 -5.13
N MET A 43 -11.91 -4.12 -4.47
CA MET A 43 -12.31 -5.54 -4.43
C MET A 43 -13.65 -5.74 -3.71
N LEU A 44 -13.89 -5.01 -2.61
CA LEU A 44 -15.18 -5.02 -1.93
C LEU A 44 -16.30 -4.51 -2.83
N ALA A 45 -16.09 -3.42 -3.55
CA ALA A 45 -17.07 -2.90 -4.51
C ALA A 45 -17.45 -3.93 -5.58
N GLN A 46 -16.47 -4.68 -6.09
CA GLN A 46 -16.73 -5.78 -7.03
C GLN A 46 -17.49 -6.96 -6.39
N ALA A 47 -17.24 -7.25 -5.12
CA ALA A 47 -17.89 -8.34 -4.38
C ALA A 47 -19.35 -8.05 -3.98
N LEU A 48 -19.74 -6.77 -3.87
CA LEU A 48 -21.12 -6.39 -3.55
C LEU A 48 -22.11 -6.77 -4.66
N LEU A 49 -21.69 -6.72 -5.94
CA LEU A 49 -22.54 -7.06 -7.08
C LEU A 49 -23.06 -8.51 -7.08
N PRO A 50 -22.24 -9.56 -6.87
CA PRO A 50 -22.76 -10.92 -6.70
C PRO A 50 -23.49 -11.11 -5.36
N TRP A 51 -23.14 -10.38 -4.30
CA TRP A 51 -23.82 -10.48 -3.00
C TRP A 51 -25.29 -10.08 -3.08
N GLU A 52 -25.59 -8.93 -3.68
CA GLU A 52 -26.98 -8.48 -3.91
C GLU A 52 -27.77 -9.45 -4.80
N ARG A 53 -27.10 -10.00 -5.82
CA ARG A 53 -27.72 -10.99 -6.72
C ARG A 53 -28.06 -12.29 -6.01
N GLY A 54 -27.21 -12.77 -5.10
CA GLY A 54 -27.52 -13.92 -4.25
C GLY A 54 -28.69 -13.63 -3.32
N ARG A 55 -28.69 -12.45 -2.69
CA ARG A 55 -29.75 -12.02 -1.78
C ARG A 55 -31.14 -12.00 -2.44
N THR A 56 -31.23 -11.57 -3.70
CA THR A 56 -32.51 -11.51 -4.44
C THR A 56 -33.04 -12.89 -4.80
N VAL A 57 -32.19 -13.92 -4.85
CA VAL A 57 -32.61 -15.31 -5.15
C VAL A 57 -33.05 -16.05 -3.88
N ASP A 58 -32.47 -15.70 -2.73
CA ASP A 58 -32.78 -16.30 -1.45
C ASP A 58 -34.06 -15.73 -0.78
N GLU A 59 -34.51 -14.53 -1.19
CA GLU A 59 -35.81 -13.93 -0.83
C GLU A 59 -36.93 -14.34 -1.80
#